data_AF-H9FGK0-F1
#
_entry.id   AF-H9FGK0-F1
#
_cell.length_a   1.000
_cell.length_b   1.000
_cell.length_c   1.000
_cell.angle_alpha   90.00
_cell.angle_beta   90.00
_cell.angle_gamma   90.00
#
_symmetry.space_group_name_H-M   'P 1'
#
loop_
_entity.id
_entity.type
_entity.pdbx_description
1 polymer ?
#
loop_
_entity_poly.entity_id
_entity_poly.type
_entity_poly.pdbx_seq_one_letter_code
_entity_poly.pdbx_strand_id
1 'polypeptide(L)' 'VGLELSPKVAVSRQGTVAGYGMVARESVQAGELLFVVPRAALLSQYTCSIGGLLERERGALQSQSGWVPLLLALL' A
#
# COMPACT_ATOMS: atom_id res chain seq x y z
N VAL A 1 1.51 -5.94 -11.62
CA VAL A 1 2.08 -5.22 -10.45
C VAL A 1 3.45 -5.80 -10.17
N GLY A 2 4.53 -5.10 -10.50
CA GLY A 2 5.92 -5.56 -10.32
C GLY A 2 6.37 -5.48 -8.86
N LEU A 3 5.55 -5.97 -7.93
CA LEU A 3 5.88 -6.04 -6.52
C LEU A 3 6.76 -7.26 -6.30
N GLU A 4 7.93 -7.05 -5.71
CA GLU A 4 8.94 -8.08 -5.49
C GLU A 4 9.11 -8.33 -3.99
N LEU A 5 9.11 -9.60 -3.59
CA LEU A 5 9.37 -10.03 -2.21
C LEU A 5 10.69 -10.81 -2.17
N SER A 6 11.53 -10.53 -1.17
CA SER A 6 12.69 -11.36 -0.87
C SER A 6 12.23 -12.79 -0.53
N PRO A 7 12.92 -13.84 -1.01
CA PRO A 7 12.59 -15.22 -0.65
C PRO A 7 12.73 -15.48 0.86
N LYS A 8 13.46 -14.62 1.59
CA LYS A 8 13.67 -14.72 3.03
C LYS A 8 12.49 -14.24 3.87
N VAL A 9 11.44 -13.68 3.28
CA VAL A 9 10.26 -13.20 4.02
C VAL A 9 8.99 -13.95 3.62
N ALA A 10 8.06 -14.07 4.56
CA ALA A 10 6.75 -14.68 4.35
C ALA A 10 5.66 -13.76 4.88
N VAL A 11 4.55 -13.63 4.15
CA VAL A 11 3.29 -13.18 4.76
C VAL A 11 2.68 -14.36 5.50
N SER A 12 2.34 -14.17 6.77
CA SER A 12 1.92 -15.23 7.68
C SER A 12 0.84 -14.73 8.64
N ARG A 13 0.08 -15.66 9.23
CA ARG A 13 -0.78 -15.42 10.41
C ARG A 13 -0.25 -16.13 11.66
N GLN A 14 0.71 -17.03 11.47
CA GLN A 14 1.35 -17.81 12.52
C GLN A 14 2.50 -17.00 13.13
N GLY A 15 2.54 -16.91 14.45
CA GLY A 15 3.60 -16.21 15.19
C GLY A 15 3.55 -14.68 15.07
N THR A 16 2.45 -14.12 14.58
CA THR A 16 2.25 -12.68 14.43
C THR A 16 1.41 -12.11 15.57
N VAL A 17 1.68 -10.88 15.99
CA VAL A 17 1.00 -10.25 17.14
C VAL A 17 -0.49 -9.96 16.91
N ALA A 18 -0.91 -9.75 15.65
CA ALA A 18 -2.31 -9.52 15.28
C ALA A 18 -2.51 -9.82 13.79
N GLY A 19 -3.58 -10.53 13.44
CA GLY A 19 -3.99 -10.73 12.04
C GLY A 19 -2.90 -11.32 11.15
N TYR A 20 -2.58 -10.61 10.06
CA TYR A 20 -1.45 -10.93 9.17
C TYR A 20 -0.22 -10.12 9.58
N GLY A 21 0.95 -10.71 9.38
CA GLY A 21 2.25 -10.05 9.51
C GLY A 21 3.28 -10.63 8.55
N MET A 22 4.49 -10.08 8.60
CA MET A 22 5.61 -10.56 7.79
C MET A 22 6.68 -11.15 8.71
N VAL A 23 7.10 -12.37 8.41
CA VAL A 23 8.03 -13.15 9.23
C VAL A 23 9.24 -13.54 8.40
N ALA A 24 10.42 -13.49 8.99
CA ALA A 24 11.64 -13.95 8.37
C ALA A 24 11.68 -15.49 8.33
N ARG A 25 11.83 -16.06 7.13
CA ARG A 25 12.04 -17.51 6.90
C ARG A 25 13.49 -17.91 7.18
N GLU A 26 14.40 -16.96 7.02
CA GLU A 26 15.84 -17.09 7.24
C GLU A 26 16.36 -15.84 7.96
N SER A 27 17.56 -15.89 8.52
CA SER A 27 18.18 -14.70 9.13
C SER A 27 18.37 -13.58 8.10
N VAL A 28 17.91 -12.39 8.46
CA VAL A 28 18.00 -11.16 7.66
C VAL A 28 19.06 -10.26 8.27
N GLN A 29 19.94 -9.70 7.44
CA GLN A 29 20.96 -8.75 7.89
C GLN A 29 20.44 -7.31 7.92
N ALA A 30 21.09 -6.46 8.72
CA ALA A 30 20.77 -5.03 8.74
C ALA A 30 21.04 -4.40 7.37
N GLY A 31 20.04 -3.67 6.84
CA GLY A 31 20.10 -3.06 5.51
C GLY A 31 19.73 -3.99 4.35
N GLU A 32 19.42 -5.26 4.61
CA GLU A 32 18.97 -6.19 3.58
C GLU A 32 17.56 -5.80 3.05
N LEU A 33 17.41 -5.82 1.73
CA LEU A 33 16.15 -5.47 1.07
C LEU A 33 15.11 -6.57 1.29
N LEU A 34 13.95 -6.19 1.84
CA LEU A 34 12.86 -7.13 2.11
C LEU A 34 11.87 -7.25 0.95
N PHE A 35 11.49 -6.11 0.36
CA PHE A 35 10.54 -6.05 -0.74
C PHE A 35 10.60 -4.70 -1.46
N VAL A 36 10.06 -4.66 -2.68
CA VAL A 36 9.93 -3.46 -3.50
C VAL A 36 8.48 -3.30 -3.93
N VAL A 37 7.93 -2.10 -3.76
CA VAL A 37 6.59 -1.75 -4.25
C VAL A 37 6.73 -0.64 -5.31
N PRO A 38 6.42 -0.91 -6.58
CA PRO A 38 6.36 0.14 -7.59
C PRO A 38 5.34 1.20 -7.21
N ARG A 39 5.63 2.49 -7.43
CA ARG A 39 4.69 3.59 -7.11
C ARG A 39 3.33 3.43 -7.82
N ALA A 40 3.33 2.86 -9.03
CA ALA A 40 2.11 2.56 -9.77
C ALA A 40 1.24 1.47 -9.13
N ALA A 41 1.77 0.68 -8.19
CA ALA A 41 1.02 -0.34 -7.47
C ALA A 41 0.32 0.21 -6.20
N LEU A 42 0.59 1.45 -5.81
CA LEU A 42 -0.08 2.08 -4.68
C LEU A 42 -1.54 2.37 -5.04
N LEU A 43 -2.48 2.06 -4.15
CA LEU A 43 -3.87 2.52 -4.27
C LEU A 43 -3.96 3.93 -3.68
N SER A 44 -4.32 4.90 -4.51
CA SER A 44 -4.46 6.30 -4.12
C SER A 44 -5.51 6.99 -4.99
N GLN A 45 -5.88 8.22 -4.62
CA GLN A 45 -6.72 9.08 -5.46
C GLN A 45 -6.10 9.41 -6.83
N TYR A 46 -4.79 9.19 -7.01
CA TYR A 46 -4.08 9.50 -8.27
C TYR A 46 -3.91 8.27 -9.17
N THR A 47 -3.97 7.07 -8.60
CA THR A 47 -3.68 5.80 -9.28
C THR A 47 -4.92 4.91 -9.44
N CYS A 48 -6.06 5.30 -8.86
CA CYS A 48 -7.33 4.61 -9.07
C CYS A 48 -7.90 4.91 -10.48
N SER A 49 -8.84 4.08 -10.91
CA SER A 49 -9.48 4.18 -12.25
C SER A 49 -10.24 5.50 -12.46
N ILE A 50 -10.66 6.17 -11.39
CA ILE A 50 -11.40 7.43 -11.42
C ILE A 50 -10.53 8.65 -11.04
N GLY A 51 -9.20 8.51 -10.96
CA GLY A 51 -8.32 9.57 -10.46
C GLY A 51 -8.45 10.89 -11.21
N GLY A 52 -8.67 10.84 -12.54
CA GLY A 52 -8.93 12.04 -13.34
C GLY A 52 -10.22 12.78 -12.95
N LEU A 53 -11.28 12.07 -12.54
CA LEU A 53 -12.50 12.70 -12.03
C LEU A 53 -12.26 13.33 -10.65
N LEU A 54 -11.55 12.63 -9.78
CA LEU A 54 -11.26 13.11 -8.42
C LEU A 54 -10.42 14.39 -8.43
N GLU A 55 -9.44 14.51 -9.33
CA GLU A 55 -8.63 15.74 -9.44
C GLU A 55 -9.44 16.91 -9.98
N ARG A 56 -10.33 16.68 -10.97
CA ARG A 56 -11.23 17.73 -11.47
C ARG A 56 -12.15 18.29 -10.38
N GLU A 57 -12.68 17.41 -9.52
CA GLU A 57 -13.61 17.78 -8.44
C GLU A 57 -12.90 18.13 -7.12
N ARG A 58 -11.57 18.32 -7.12
CA ARG A 58 -10.77 18.50 -5.91
C ARG A 58 -11.28 19.62 -4.99
N GLY A 59 -11.85 20.69 -5.55
CA GLY A 59 -12.45 21.77 -4.76
C GLY A 59 -13.67 21.33 -3.95
N ALA A 60 -14.54 20.49 -4.53
CA ALA A 60 -15.72 19.95 -3.87
C ALA A 60 -15.38 18.83 -2.86
N LEU A 61 -14.24 18.16 -3.03
CA LEU A 61 -13.79 17.07 -2.17
C LEU A 61 -12.95 17.53 -0.96
N GLN A 62 -12.88 18.84 -0.69
CA GLN A 62 -12.17 19.35 0.47
C GLN A 62 -12.88 18.97 1.77
N SER A 63 -12.10 18.52 2.75
CA SER A 63 -12.56 18.25 4.11
C SER A 63 -11.44 18.53 5.10
N GLN A 64 -11.77 18.58 6.39
CA GLN A 64 -10.77 18.78 7.44
C GLN A 64 -9.69 17.69 7.46
N SER A 65 -10.03 16.44 7.12
CA SER A 65 -9.06 15.34 7.04
C SER A 65 -8.27 15.32 5.74
N GLY A 66 -8.83 15.87 4.66
CA GLY A 66 -8.28 15.74 3.31
C GLY A 66 -8.39 14.33 2.72
N TRP A 67 -9.11 13.42 3.39
CA TRP A 67 -9.16 11.99 2.99
C TRP A 67 -10.26 11.67 2.00
N VAL A 68 -11.21 12.56 1.77
CA VAL A 68 -12.38 12.28 0.92
C VAL A 68 -11.99 11.74 -0.46
N PRO A 69 -10.99 12.29 -1.19
CA PRO A 69 -10.55 11.72 -2.46
C PRO A 69 -10.04 10.27 -2.33
N LEU A 70 -9.29 9.96 -1.27
CA LEU A 70 -8.79 8.60 -1.04
C LEU A 70 -9.94 7.66 -0.67
N LEU A 71 -10.87 8.09 0.17
CA LEU A 71 -12.02 7.27 0.58
C LEU A 71 -12.90 6.92 -0.61
N LEU A 72 -13.16 7.85 -1.53
CA LEU A 72 -13.88 7.57 -2.77
C LEU A 72 -13.11 6.63 -3.70
N ALA A 73 -11.77 6.66 -3.68
CA ALA A 73 -10.95 5.73 -4.44
C ALA A 73 -10.95 4.29 -3.88
N LEU A 74 -11.42 4.08 -2.63
CA LEU A 74 -11.53 2.76 -1.97
C LEU A 74 -12.89 2.08 -2.19
N LEU A 75 -13.91 2.82 -2.63
CA LEU A 75 -15.27 2.31 -2.88
C LEU A 75 -15.38 1.66 -4.26
#